data_AF-A0A946U4J7-F1
#
_entry.id   AF-A0A946U4J7-F1
#
_cell.length_a   1.000
_cell.length_b   1.000
_cell.length_c   1.000
_cell.angle_alpha   90.00
_cell.angle_beta   90.00
_cell.angle_gamma   90.00
#
_symmetry.space_group_name_H-M   'P 1'
#
loop_
_entity.id
_entity.type
_entity.pdbx_description
1 polymer ?
#
loop_
_entity_poly.entity_id
_entity_poly.type
_entity_poly.pdbx_seq_one_letter_code
_entity_poly.pdbx_strand_id
1 'polypeptide(L)'
;MAKKKTIEIEGGIIGPIKRTLITLLLVALVLYIGIHIISRTDGVRSAVADKLSNGTRQLITLEKCGATPFFGLRLHGLSFQGVDIPEAKASFNWFAVFSKEKPLVKQLRIKSLDIEFRKNPVSGNWEPLVLHDIGSKVGEVIGLKSIEVEHSSLPRFPSHVINQETLLQLDRAKVVWRDSDGREIAYITDADLRLRTGRFIKRRVIQTIVNCGHIKLATGNALRDFRLEAFRVEGSGFVTVLDMADSNGLYNEFSSQTLWQDLNLYLNRLTQVEPPTAP
;
A
#
# COMPACT_ATOMS: atom_id res chain seq x y z
N MET A 1 -62.28 -52.97 -6.46
CA MET A 1 -60.99 -52.87 -7.19
C MET A 1 -60.71 -51.39 -7.43
N ALA A 2 -59.73 -50.81 -6.72
CA ALA A 2 -59.35 -49.41 -6.86
C ALA A 2 -58.06 -49.30 -7.71
N LYS A 3 -58.11 -48.54 -8.81
CA LYS A 3 -56.94 -48.25 -9.65
C LYS A 3 -55.98 -47.35 -8.88
N LYS A 4 -54.79 -47.86 -8.58
CA LYS A 4 -53.68 -47.10 -8.00
C LYS A 4 -53.18 -46.10 -9.06
N LYS A 5 -53.44 -44.80 -8.85
CA LYS A 5 -52.80 -43.72 -9.63
C LYS A 5 -51.34 -43.64 -9.19
N THR A 6 -50.43 -44.10 -10.03
CA THR A 6 -49.00 -43.82 -9.90
C THR A 6 -48.77 -42.38 -10.33
N ILE A 7 -48.29 -41.55 -9.40
CA ILE A 7 -47.81 -40.20 -9.71
C ILE A 7 -46.36 -40.37 -10.19
N GLU A 8 -46.11 -40.16 -11.48
CA GLU A 8 -44.76 -39.98 -11.99
C GLU A 8 -44.24 -38.64 -11.49
N ILE A 9 -43.23 -38.67 -10.62
CA ILE A 9 -42.48 -37.47 -10.25
C ILE A 9 -41.48 -37.24 -11.38
N GLU A 10 -41.71 -36.20 -12.20
CA GLU A 10 -40.79 -35.74 -13.24
C GLU A 10 -39.39 -35.47 -12.67
N GLY A 11 -38.49 -36.43 -12.80
CA GLY A 11 -37.06 -36.21 -12.63
C GLY A 11 -36.53 -35.50 -13.87
N GLY A 12 -36.49 -34.16 -13.90
CA GLY A 12 -36.22 -33.48 -15.18
C GLY A 12 -35.44 -32.17 -15.19
N ILE A 13 -35.18 -31.49 -14.08
CA ILE A 13 -34.58 -30.13 -14.13
C ILE A 13 -33.15 -30.10 -13.57
N ILE A 14 -32.77 -31.06 -12.74
CA ILE A 14 -31.48 -31.08 -12.03
C ILE A 14 -30.32 -31.51 -12.95
N GLY A 15 -30.57 -32.38 -13.93
CA GLY A 15 -29.57 -32.87 -14.90
C GLY A 15 -29.00 -31.80 -15.85
N PRO A 16 -29.84 -31.02 -16.57
CA PRO A 16 -29.35 -30.00 -17.51
C PRO A 16 -28.66 -28.83 -16.80
N ILE A 17 -29.16 -28.38 -15.64
CA ILE A 17 -28.52 -27.31 -14.86
C ILE A 17 -27.13 -27.75 -14.37
N LYS A 18 -27.00 -28.98 -13.85
CA LYS A 18 -25.70 -29.55 -13.46
C LYS A 18 -24.73 -29.62 -14.64
N ARG A 19 -25.19 -30.04 -15.81
CA ARG A 19 -24.35 -30.11 -17.02
C ARG A 19 -23.89 -28.72 -17.47
N THR A 20 -24.78 -27.73 -17.48
CA THR A 20 -24.42 -26.34 -17.80
C THR A 20 -23.43 -25.76 -16.80
N LEU A 21 -23.61 -26.03 -15.50
CA LEU A 21 -22.68 -25.58 -14.46
C LEU A 21 -21.29 -26.20 -14.63
N ILE A 22 -21.22 -27.51 -14.93
CA ILE A 22 -19.95 -28.21 -15.18
C ILE A 22 -19.26 -27.65 -16.42
N THR A 23 -20.01 -27.41 -17.51
CA THR A 23 -19.45 -26.80 -18.73
C THR A 23 -18.92 -25.40 -18.46
N LEU A 24 -19.67 -24.56 -17.73
CA LEU A 24 -19.20 -23.22 -17.33
C LEU A 24 -17.94 -23.30 -16.46
N LEU A 25 -17.87 -24.26 -15.54
CA LEU A 25 -16.71 -24.46 -14.68
C LEU A 25 -15.48 -24.92 -15.47
N LEU A 26 -15.66 -25.80 -16.44
CA LEU A 26 -14.58 -26.23 -17.36
C LEU A 26 -14.09 -25.07 -18.22
N VAL A 27 -14.99 -24.28 -18.79
CA VAL A 27 -14.64 -23.08 -19.57
C VAL A 27 -13.89 -22.08 -18.69
N ALA A 28 -14.38 -21.81 -17.47
CA ALA A 28 -13.71 -20.94 -16.52
C ALA A 28 -12.32 -21.46 -16.13
N LEU A 29 -12.17 -22.79 -15.98
CA LEU A 29 -10.88 -23.42 -15.69
C LEU A 29 -9.89 -23.25 -16.85
N VAL A 30 -10.32 -23.48 -18.08
CA VAL A 30 -9.48 -23.28 -19.28
C VAL A 30 -9.07 -21.82 -19.41
N LEU A 31 -10.00 -20.88 -19.23
CA LEU A 31 -9.72 -19.45 -19.23
C LEU A 31 -8.73 -19.07 -18.11
N TYR A 32 -8.91 -19.62 -16.90
CA TYR A 32 -8.00 -19.41 -15.78
C TYR A 32 -6.59 -19.89 -16.11
N ILE A 33 -6.44 -21.11 -16.63
CA ILE A 33 -5.14 -21.66 -17.04
C ILE A 33 -4.51 -20.79 -18.14
N GLY A 34 -5.30 -20.38 -19.14
CA GLY A 34 -4.85 -19.52 -20.23
C GLY A 34 -4.33 -18.16 -19.72
N ILE A 35 -5.11 -17.47 -18.88
CA ILE A 35 -4.70 -16.19 -18.27
C ILE A 35 -3.43 -16.37 -17.45
N HIS A 36 -3.34 -17.45 -16.67
CA HIS A 36 -2.17 -17.71 -15.83
C HIS A 36 -0.90 -17.94 -16.65
N ILE A 37 -1.00 -18.66 -17.78
CA ILE A 37 0.13 -18.87 -18.70
C ILE A 37 0.50 -17.55 -19.40
N ILE A 38 -0.47 -16.86 -19.98
CA ILE A 38 -0.24 -15.61 -20.73
C ILE A 38 0.36 -14.53 -19.84
N SER A 39 -0.09 -14.43 -18.57
CA SER A 39 0.41 -13.43 -17.62
C SER A 39 1.91 -13.53 -17.33
N ARG A 40 2.53 -14.70 -17.59
CA ARG A 40 3.96 -14.96 -17.37
C ARG A 40 4.83 -14.68 -18.60
N THR A 41 4.22 -14.29 -19.72
CA THR A 41 4.95 -13.99 -20.96
C THR A 41 5.66 -12.64 -20.88
N ASP A 42 6.75 -12.51 -21.63
CA ASP A 42 7.49 -11.25 -21.74
C ASP A 42 6.65 -10.11 -22.32
N GLY A 43 5.69 -10.41 -23.20
CA GLY A 43 4.77 -9.41 -23.75
C GLY A 43 3.92 -8.75 -22.66
N VAL A 44 3.34 -9.54 -21.76
CA VAL A 44 2.56 -8.99 -20.63
C VAL A 44 3.46 -8.25 -19.65
N ARG A 45 4.63 -8.79 -19.35
CA ARG A 45 5.63 -8.13 -18.49
C ARG A 45 5.99 -6.74 -19.03
N SER A 46 6.34 -6.65 -20.33
CA SER A 46 6.68 -5.39 -20.98
C SER A 46 5.49 -4.42 -20.95
N ALA A 47 4.29 -4.87 -21.34
CA ALA A 47 3.12 -4.01 -21.35
C ALA A 47 2.77 -3.44 -19.96
N VAL A 48 2.98 -4.23 -18.90
CA VAL A 48 2.80 -3.75 -17.52
C VAL A 48 3.88 -2.74 -17.14
N ALA A 49 5.16 -3.03 -17.46
CA ALA A 49 6.26 -2.10 -17.20
C ALA A 49 6.05 -0.76 -17.96
N ASP A 50 5.63 -0.81 -19.22
CA ASP A 50 5.34 0.38 -20.04
C ASP A 50 4.20 1.20 -19.46
N LYS A 51 3.12 0.55 -19.00
CA LYS A 51 2.00 1.26 -18.34
C LYS A 51 2.41 1.93 -17.04
N LEU A 52 3.19 1.24 -16.22
CA LEU A 52 3.72 1.83 -14.99
C LEU A 52 4.68 2.98 -15.31
N SER A 53 5.57 2.80 -16.31
CA SER A 53 6.56 3.79 -16.72
C SER A 53 5.89 5.06 -17.24
N ASN A 54 4.86 4.92 -18.07
CA ASN A 54 4.07 6.05 -18.56
C ASN A 54 3.31 6.76 -17.43
N GLY A 55 2.82 5.98 -16.44
CA GLY A 55 2.09 6.50 -15.29
C GLY A 55 2.97 7.29 -14.31
N THR A 56 4.20 6.83 -14.08
CA THR A 56 5.15 7.46 -13.15
C THR A 56 6.11 8.43 -13.84
N ARG A 57 6.20 8.41 -15.17
CA ARG A 57 7.21 9.10 -15.98
C ARG A 57 8.65 8.72 -15.59
N GLN A 58 8.84 7.48 -15.15
CA GLN A 58 10.13 6.94 -14.77
C GLN A 58 10.44 5.70 -15.58
N LEU A 59 11.72 5.45 -15.83
CA LEU A 59 12.15 4.17 -16.38
C LEU A 59 11.89 3.09 -15.34
N ILE A 60 11.09 2.09 -15.71
CA ILE A 60 10.73 0.99 -14.82
C ILE A 60 11.31 -0.31 -15.35
N THR A 61 12.03 -1.00 -14.49
CA THR A 61 12.47 -2.37 -14.69
C THR A 61 11.52 -3.32 -13.97
N LEU A 62 11.18 -4.42 -14.63
CA LEU A 62 10.32 -5.46 -14.10
C LEU A 62 10.84 -6.83 -14.56
N GLU A 63 11.26 -7.66 -13.61
CA GLU A 63 11.79 -8.99 -13.91
C GLU A 63 10.71 -9.98 -14.33
N LYS A 64 9.62 -10.07 -13.55
CA LYS A 64 8.52 -11.01 -13.83
C LYS A 64 7.17 -10.41 -13.47
N CYS A 65 6.17 -10.87 -14.21
CA CYS A 65 4.76 -10.57 -14.00
C CYS A 65 3.99 -11.89 -13.92
N GLY A 66 2.86 -11.90 -13.21
CA GLY A 66 1.96 -13.03 -13.20
C GLY A 66 0.62 -12.72 -12.57
N ALA A 67 -0.36 -13.59 -12.81
CA ALA A 67 -1.65 -13.53 -12.15
C ALA A 67 -1.58 -14.13 -10.73
N THR A 68 -2.32 -13.54 -9.79
CA THR A 68 -2.65 -14.22 -8.52
C THR A 68 -3.87 -15.14 -8.73
N PRO A 69 -4.14 -16.11 -7.82
CA PRO A 69 -5.26 -17.04 -7.97
C PRO A 69 -6.64 -16.38 -8.11
N PHE A 70 -6.80 -15.15 -7.63
CA PHE A 70 -8.04 -14.38 -7.73
C PHE A 70 -7.97 -13.32 -8.82
N PHE A 71 -7.25 -13.60 -9.91
CA PHE A 71 -6.98 -12.67 -11.00
C PHE A 71 -6.43 -11.34 -10.49
N GLY A 72 -5.54 -11.34 -9.50
CA GLY A 72 -4.75 -10.15 -9.15
C GLY A 72 -3.49 -10.07 -9.99
N LEU A 73 -2.68 -9.04 -9.76
CA LEU A 73 -1.37 -8.87 -10.36
C LEU A 73 -0.29 -9.19 -9.34
N ARG A 74 0.71 -9.98 -9.74
CA ARG A 74 1.93 -10.23 -8.99
C ARG A 74 3.11 -9.73 -9.81
N LEU A 75 3.89 -8.84 -9.21
CA LEU A 75 5.08 -8.24 -9.78
C LEU A 75 6.30 -8.71 -8.99
N HIS A 76 7.38 -9.02 -9.69
CA HIS A 76 8.66 -9.38 -9.11
C HIS A 76 9.78 -8.56 -9.72
N GLY A 77 10.72 -8.13 -8.87
CA GLY A 77 11.85 -7.32 -9.28
C GLY A 77 11.41 -6.04 -9.99
N LEU A 78 10.39 -5.38 -9.44
CA LEU A 78 9.97 -4.07 -9.91
C LEU A 78 10.97 -3.06 -9.33
N SER A 79 11.60 -2.25 -10.16
CA SER A 79 12.50 -1.21 -9.68
C SER A 79 12.45 0.03 -10.56
N PHE A 80 12.75 1.16 -9.94
CA PHE A 80 12.90 2.47 -10.56
C PHE A 80 13.82 3.32 -9.68
N GLN A 81 14.10 4.55 -10.09
CA GLN A 81 15.07 5.42 -9.42
C GLN A 81 14.86 5.48 -7.90
N GLY A 82 15.82 4.94 -7.13
CA GLY A 82 15.80 4.93 -5.67
C GLY A 82 14.73 4.04 -5.03
N VAL A 83 14.09 3.13 -5.79
CA VAL A 83 13.05 2.23 -5.25
C VAL A 83 13.18 0.84 -5.82
N ASP A 84 13.32 -0.12 -4.92
CA ASP A 84 13.33 -1.54 -5.24
C ASP A 84 12.14 -2.25 -4.57
N ILE A 85 11.39 -2.97 -5.40
CA ILE A 85 10.18 -3.70 -5.03
C ILE A 85 10.37 -5.16 -5.47
N PRO A 86 11.00 -6.00 -4.62
CA PRO A 86 11.27 -7.40 -4.94
C PRO A 86 10.00 -8.20 -5.20
N GLU A 87 8.94 -7.94 -4.44
CA GLU A 87 7.64 -8.59 -4.63
C GLU A 87 6.49 -7.63 -4.28
N ALA A 88 5.59 -7.42 -5.25
CA ALA A 88 4.32 -6.74 -5.03
C ALA A 88 3.15 -7.59 -5.50
N LYS A 89 2.05 -7.56 -4.75
CA LYS A 89 0.79 -8.22 -5.08
C LYS A 89 -0.33 -7.19 -5.01
N ALA A 90 -0.99 -6.97 -6.14
CA ALA A 90 -2.20 -6.18 -6.22
C ALA A 90 -3.42 -7.11 -6.37
N SER A 91 -4.42 -6.91 -5.53
CA SER A 91 -5.74 -7.51 -5.66
C SER A 91 -6.69 -6.46 -6.19
N PHE A 92 -7.46 -6.81 -7.21
CA PHE A 92 -8.35 -5.86 -7.88
C PHE A 92 -9.79 -5.98 -7.41
N ASN A 93 -10.50 -4.86 -7.48
CA ASN A 93 -11.95 -4.84 -7.46
C ASN A 93 -12.45 -4.83 -8.90
N TRP A 94 -12.55 -6.02 -9.52
CA TRP A 94 -12.90 -6.15 -10.92
C TRP A 94 -14.25 -5.53 -11.29
N PHE A 95 -15.18 -5.46 -10.34
CA PHE A 95 -16.48 -4.82 -10.53
C PHE A 95 -16.46 -3.30 -10.28
N ALA A 96 -15.37 -2.75 -9.72
CA ALA A 96 -15.19 -1.31 -9.60
C ALA A 96 -14.84 -0.63 -10.94
N VAL A 97 -14.55 -1.38 -12.01
CA VAL A 97 -14.35 -0.80 -13.35
C VAL A 97 -15.57 0.02 -13.81
N PHE A 98 -16.77 -0.28 -13.26
CA PHE A 98 -18.01 0.45 -13.54
C PHE A 98 -18.29 1.62 -12.59
N SER A 99 -17.41 1.92 -11.63
CA SER A 99 -17.60 2.97 -10.62
C SER A 99 -16.34 3.80 -10.46
N LYS A 100 -16.45 5.12 -10.54
CA LYS A 100 -15.31 6.04 -10.33
C LYS A 100 -14.97 6.27 -8.84
N GLU A 101 -15.86 5.85 -7.94
CA GLU A 101 -15.70 6.08 -6.50
C GLU A 101 -14.84 4.99 -5.83
N LYS A 102 -14.88 3.77 -6.37
CA LYS A 102 -14.14 2.63 -5.82
C LYS A 102 -12.79 2.48 -6.53
N PRO A 103 -11.69 2.27 -5.79
CA PRO A 103 -10.40 2.06 -6.44
C PRO A 103 -10.39 0.73 -7.20
N LEU A 104 -9.73 0.72 -8.34
CA LEU A 104 -9.44 -0.52 -9.07
C LEU A 104 -8.60 -1.47 -8.20
N VAL A 105 -7.57 -0.94 -7.52
CA VAL A 105 -6.74 -1.73 -6.60
C VAL A 105 -7.41 -1.76 -5.23
N LYS A 106 -7.96 -2.92 -4.87
CA LYS A 106 -8.55 -3.17 -3.56
C LYS A 106 -7.48 -3.28 -2.48
N GLN A 107 -6.41 -4.01 -2.78
CA GLN A 107 -5.32 -4.26 -1.84
C GLN A 107 -4.00 -4.26 -2.60
N LEU A 108 -3.00 -3.57 -2.04
CA LEU A 108 -1.63 -3.60 -2.51
C LEU A 108 -0.75 -4.12 -1.37
N ARG A 109 -0.11 -5.26 -1.56
CA ARG A 109 0.84 -5.84 -0.61
C ARG A 109 2.23 -5.80 -1.22
N ILE A 110 3.15 -5.11 -0.57
CA ILE A 110 4.54 -5.02 -0.98
C ILE A 110 5.41 -5.67 0.09
N LYS A 111 6.34 -6.52 -0.33
CA LYS A 111 7.28 -7.20 0.55
C LYS A 111 8.69 -6.72 0.26
N SER A 112 9.41 -6.38 1.32
CA SER A 112 10.81 -5.97 1.26
C SER A 112 11.06 -4.78 0.34
N LEU A 113 10.16 -3.79 0.42
CA LEU A 113 10.33 -2.49 -0.24
C LEU A 113 11.61 -1.82 0.27
N ASP A 114 12.54 -1.47 -0.61
CA ASP A 114 13.68 -0.61 -0.29
C ASP A 114 13.49 0.73 -1.00
N ILE A 115 13.53 1.82 -0.24
CA ILE A 115 13.44 3.18 -0.76
C ILE A 115 14.65 3.97 -0.30
N GLU A 116 15.34 4.57 -1.25
CA GLU A 116 16.38 5.55 -1.02
C GLU A 116 15.91 6.94 -1.42
N PHE A 117 15.72 7.79 -0.42
CA PHE A 117 15.49 9.21 -0.61
C PHE A 117 16.81 9.96 -0.68
N ARG A 118 17.11 10.58 -1.83
CA ARG A 118 18.31 11.42 -1.99
C ARG A 118 17.92 12.88 -2.16
N LYS A 119 18.60 13.78 -1.44
CA LYS A 119 18.37 15.21 -1.60
C LYS A 119 19.05 15.72 -2.87
N ASN A 120 18.26 16.27 -3.79
CA ASN A 120 18.79 16.92 -4.99
C ASN A 120 19.43 18.27 -4.59
N PRO A 121 20.72 18.50 -4.89
CA PRO A 121 21.41 19.72 -4.46
C PRO A 121 20.91 20.99 -5.15
N VAL A 122 20.32 20.89 -6.34
CA VAL A 122 19.85 22.04 -7.13
C VAL A 122 18.42 22.42 -6.75
N SER A 123 17.52 21.43 -6.69
CA SER A 123 16.10 21.70 -6.40
C SER A 123 15.77 21.63 -4.90
N GLY A 124 16.63 21.02 -4.08
CA GLY A 124 16.37 20.74 -2.67
C GLY A 124 15.38 19.59 -2.42
N ASN A 125 14.78 19.04 -3.48
CA ASN A 125 13.75 18.02 -3.38
C ASN A 125 14.34 16.64 -3.02
N TRP A 126 13.55 15.85 -2.30
CA TRP A 126 13.81 14.42 -2.15
C TRP A 126 13.44 13.68 -3.44
N GLU A 127 14.40 12.95 -4.00
CA GLU A 127 14.19 11.97 -5.06
C GLU A 127 13.98 10.57 -4.47
N PRO A 128 13.14 9.71 -5.06
CA PRO A 128 12.40 9.93 -6.29
C PRO A 128 11.21 10.87 -6.12
N LEU A 129 10.99 11.74 -7.11
CA LEU A 129 9.96 12.77 -7.06
C LEU A 129 8.53 12.21 -6.92
N VAL A 130 8.26 11.01 -7.42
CA VAL A 130 6.94 10.35 -7.28
C VAL A 130 6.62 9.99 -5.82
N LEU A 131 7.64 9.85 -4.98
CA LEU A 131 7.50 9.63 -3.54
C LEU A 131 7.89 10.86 -2.73
N HIS A 132 8.08 12.02 -3.35
CA HIS A 132 8.53 13.24 -2.68
C HIS A 132 7.67 13.58 -1.47
N ASP A 133 6.35 13.63 -1.62
CA ASP A 133 5.44 13.98 -0.52
C ASP A 133 5.55 13.00 0.66
N ILE A 134 5.79 11.71 0.37
CA ILE A 134 5.99 10.67 1.39
C ILE A 134 7.35 10.87 2.05
N GLY A 135 8.41 11.04 1.25
CA GLY A 135 9.77 11.24 1.73
C GLY A 135 9.95 12.51 2.57
N SER A 136 9.30 13.61 2.18
CA SER A 136 9.30 14.88 2.92
C SER A 136 8.58 14.73 4.26
N LYS A 137 7.34 14.24 4.28
CA LYS A 137 6.56 14.08 5.52
C LYS A 137 7.20 13.11 6.49
N VAL A 138 7.65 11.96 6.01
CA VAL A 138 8.34 10.98 6.86
C VAL A 138 9.70 11.51 7.28
N GLY A 139 10.40 12.22 6.39
CA GLY A 139 11.65 12.92 6.69
C GLY A 139 11.52 13.92 7.83
N GLU A 140 10.45 14.72 7.86
CA GLU A 140 10.19 15.67 8.96
C GLU A 140 9.99 14.99 10.30
N VAL A 141 9.25 13.87 10.32
CA VAL A 141 9.05 13.06 11.53
C VAL A 141 10.38 12.57 12.11
N ILE A 142 11.37 12.29 11.25
CA ILE A 142 12.70 11.84 11.66
C ILE A 142 13.72 12.99 11.83
N GLY A 143 13.26 14.24 11.82
CA GLY A 143 14.07 15.43 12.11
C GLY A 143 14.71 16.11 10.90
N LEU A 144 14.31 15.77 9.67
CA LEU A 144 14.77 16.45 8.46
C LEU A 144 13.90 17.68 8.17
N LYS A 145 14.53 18.79 7.79
CA LYS A 145 13.80 19.98 7.36
C LYS A 145 13.15 19.75 6.00
N SER A 146 11.83 19.77 5.93
CA SER A 146 11.11 19.83 4.66
C SER A 146 11.26 21.20 4.00
N ILE A 147 11.14 21.19 2.69
CA ILE A 147 11.04 22.39 1.88
C ILE A 147 9.60 22.42 1.39
N GLU A 148 8.92 23.55 1.55
CA GLU A 148 7.62 23.76 0.92
C GLU A 148 7.82 23.84 -0.59
N VAL A 149 7.28 22.87 -1.32
CA VAL A 149 7.38 22.77 -2.78
C VAL A 149 5.98 22.86 -3.35
N GLU A 150 5.85 23.50 -4.51
CA GLU A 150 4.58 23.63 -5.22
C GLU A 150 4.10 22.26 -5.73
N HIS A 151 3.27 21.60 -4.94
CA HIS A 151 2.87 20.19 -5.10
C HIS A 151 2.06 19.87 -6.36
N SER A 152 1.62 20.88 -7.11
CA SER A 152 0.77 20.72 -8.32
C SER A 152 1.53 20.15 -9.52
N SER A 153 2.87 20.28 -9.53
CA SER A 153 3.74 19.86 -10.64
C SER A 153 4.29 18.43 -10.52
N LEU A 154 4.18 17.81 -9.34
CA LEU A 154 4.78 16.51 -9.05
C LEU A 154 3.92 15.36 -9.59
N PRO A 155 4.54 14.27 -10.10
CA PRO A 155 3.81 13.10 -10.57
C PRO A 155 3.06 12.44 -9.40
N ARG A 156 1.76 12.20 -9.58
CA ARG A 156 0.88 11.53 -8.60
C ARG A 156 0.21 10.32 -9.21
N PHE A 157 -0.04 9.30 -8.38
CA PHE A 157 -0.85 8.16 -8.79
C PHE A 157 -2.29 8.61 -9.10
N PRO A 158 -2.91 8.11 -10.17
CA PRO A 158 -4.30 8.43 -10.48
C PRO A 158 -5.24 7.89 -9.38
N SER A 159 -6.11 8.76 -8.85
CA SER A 159 -7.01 8.44 -7.73
C SER A 159 -8.02 7.32 -8.00
N HIS A 160 -8.38 7.06 -9.26
CA HIS A 160 -9.26 5.95 -9.61
C HIS A 160 -8.55 4.57 -9.57
N VAL A 161 -7.21 4.57 -9.59
CA VAL A 161 -6.41 3.33 -9.52
C VAL A 161 -6.14 2.97 -8.07
N ILE A 162 -5.61 3.94 -7.30
CA ILE A 162 -5.28 3.83 -5.87
C ILE A 162 -5.83 5.06 -5.16
N ASN A 163 -6.58 4.86 -4.07
CA ASN A 163 -7.07 5.95 -3.23
C ASN A 163 -7.06 5.56 -1.73
N GLN A 164 -7.70 6.37 -0.89
CA GLN A 164 -7.80 6.14 0.55
C GLN A 164 -8.49 4.82 0.93
N GLU A 165 -9.26 4.21 0.02
CA GLU A 165 -9.90 2.92 0.25
C GLU A 165 -9.01 1.72 -0.15
N THR A 166 -7.91 1.96 -0.86
CA THR A 166 -6.95 0.89 -1.19
C THR A 166 -6.22 0.44 0.06
N LEU A 167 -6.33 -0.85 0.39
CA LEU A 167 -5.63 -1.44 1.53
C LEU A 167 -4.15 -1.63 1.20
N LEU A 168 -3.28 -0.78 1.75
CA LEU A 168 -1.84 -0.94 1.65
C LEU A 168 -1.31 -1.85 2.77
N GLN A 169 -0.47 -2.80 2.40
CA GLN A 169 0.32 -3.60 3.33
C GLN A 169 1.78 -3.57 2.90
N LEU A 170 2.65 -3.12 3.79
CA LEU A 170 4.11 -3.21 3.62
C LEU A 170 4.62 -4.22 4.64
N ASP A 171 5.44 -5.15 4.19
CA ASP A 171 6.10 -6.12 5.06
C ASP A 171 7.62 -5.94 4.93
N ARG A 172 8.31 -5.61 6.04
CA ARG A 172 9.77 -5.40 6.14
C ARG A 172 10.31 -4.39 5.13
N ALA A 173 9.68 -3.22 5.04
CA ALA A 173 10.18 -2.12 4.26
C ALA A 173 11.43 -1.51 4.91
N LYS A 174 12.28 -0.93 4.07
CA LYS A 174 13.45 -0.15 4.43
C LYS A 174 13.37 1.18 3.71
N VAL A 175 13.63 2.25 4.45
CA VAL A 175 13.65 3.61 3.92
C VAL A 175 14.92 4.28 4.42
N VAL A 176 15.71 4.84 3.52
CA VAL A 176 16.97 5.50 3.83
C VAL A 176 16.95 6.91 3.26
N TRP A 177 17.38 7.89 4.04
CA TRP A 177 17.61 9.25 3.57
C TRP A 177 19.11 9.49 3.44
N ARG A 178 19.50 10.05 2.30
CA ARG A 178 20.88 10.45 1.99
C ARG A 178 20.98 11.93 1.66
N ASP A 179 22.07 12.55 2.10
CA ASP A 179 22.41 13.91 1.71
C ASP A 179 22.83 14.01 0.22
N SER A 180 23.17 15.22 -0.21
CA SER A 180 23.66 15.48 -1.58
C SER A 180 24.91 14.69 -1.94
N ASP A 181 25.75 14.39 -0.94
CA ASP A 181 27.02 13.67 -1.09
C ASP A 181 26.84 12.14 -1.01
N GLY A 182 25.60 11.66 -0.80
CA GLY A 182 25.27 10.25 -0.70
C GLY A 182 25.51 9.66 0.69
N ARG A 183 25.79 10.48 1.71
CA ARG A 183 25.94 10.01 3.09
C ARG A 183 24.58 9.73 3.68
N GLU A 184 24.47 8.61 4.39
CA GLU A 184 23.26 8.26 5.12
C GLU A 184 23.08 9.21 6.32
N ILE A 185 21.94 9.89 6.36
CA ILE A 185 21.60 10.82 7.44
C ILE A 185 20.51 10.28 8.37
N ALA A 186 19.61 9.43 7.86
CA ALA A 186 18.53 8.83 8.63
C ALA A 186 18.04 7.54 7.97
N TYR A 187 17.43 6.63 8.72
CA TYR A 187 16.82 5.42 8.16
C TYR A 187 15.68 4.88 9.00
N ILE A 188 14.86 4.05 8.37
CA ILE A 188 13.88 3.16 8.99
C ILE A 188 14.11 1.76 8.40
N THR A 189 14.25 0.74 9.23
CA THR A 189 14.33 -0.66 8.79
C THR A 189 13.28 -1.52 9.48
N ASP A 190 12.97 -2.66 8.85
CA ASP A 190 11.98 -3.62 9.31
C ASP A 190 10.61 -2.96 9.54
N ALA A 191 10.25 -2.04 8.63
CA ALA A 191 9.00 -1.32 8.67
C ALA A 191 7.85 -2.17 8.12
N ASP A 192 6.90 -2.49 8.98
CA ASP A 192 5.62 -3.10 8.64
C ASP A 192 4.52 -2.02 8.68
N LEU A 193 3.75 -1.90 7.61
CA LEU A 193 2.54 -1.07 7.56
C LEU A 193 1.35 -1.98 7.28
N ARG A 194 0.31 -1.91 8.10
CA ARG A 194 -0.92 -2.69 7.92
C ARG A 194 -2.14 -1.80 8.11
N LEU A 195 -3.00 -1.73 7.10
CA LEU A 195 -4.33 -1.14 7.24
C LEU A 195 -5.38 -2.23 7.46
N ARG A 196 -6.22 -2.03 8.49
CA ARG A 196 -7.37 -2.86 8.81
C ARG A 196 -8.63 -2.01 8.78
N THR A 197 -9.70 -2.56 8.22
CA THR A 197 -11.02 -1.94 8.26
C THR A 197 -11.93 -2.75 9.16
N GLY A 198 -12.60 -2.08 10.10
CA GLY A 198 -13.57 -2.66 11.02
C GLY A 198 -14.85 -1.85 11.11
N ARG A 199 -15.70 -2.21 12.06
CA ARG A 199 -16.90 -1.46 12.43
C ARG A 199 -16.93 -1.24 13.93
N PHE A 200 -17.26 -0.02 14.35
CA PHE A 200 -17.50 0.34 15.74
C PHE A 200 -18.81 1.11 15.83
N ILE A 201 -19.79 0.57 16.57
CA ILE A 201 -21.13 1.16 16.74
C ILE A 201 -21.71 1.61 15.38
N LYS A 202 -21.74 0.68 14.42
CA LYS A 202 -22.21 0.87 13.02
C LYS A 202 -21.37 1.81 12.13
N ARG A 203 -20.37 2.52 12.65
CA ARG A 203 -19.46 3.37 11.87
C ARG A 203 -18.28 2.55 11.34
N ARG A 204 -17.81 2.86 10.14
CA ARG A 204 -16.56 2.26 9.62
C ARG A 204 -15.38 2.78 10.44
N VAL A 205 -14.46 1.89 10.80
CA VAL A 205 -13.19 2.23 11.45
C VAL A 205 -12.05 1.77 10.57
N ILE A 206 -11.07 2.64 10.35
CA ILE A 206 -9.81 2.32 9.68
C ILE A 206 -8.72 2.37 10.74
N GLN A 207 -8.10 1.23 11.00
CA GLN A 207 -6.92 1.12 11.86
C GLN A 207 -5.67 1.00 10.98
N THR A 208 -4.71 1.89 11.19
CA THR A 208 -3.39 1.85 10.56
C THR A 208 -2.38 1.48 11.62
N ILE A 209 -1.63 0.40 11.40
CA ILE A 209 -0.58 -0.07 12.30
C ILE A 209 0.75 0.07 11.56
N VAL A 210 1.68 0.81 12.14
CA VAL A 210 3.06 0.96 11.70
C VAL A 210 3.94 0.34 12.77
N ASN A 211 4.76 -0.63 12.42
CA ASN A 211 5.82 -1.15 13.29
C ASN A 211 7.15 -0.94 12.58
N CYS A 212 8.17 -0.51 13.30
CA CYS A 212 9.53 -0.35 12.78
C CYS A 212 10.50 -1.02 13.75
N GLY A 213 11.34 -1.93 13.25
CA GLY A 213 12.36 -2.56 14.09
C GLY A 213 13.44 -1.57 14.50
N HIS A 214 13.92 -0.74 13.58
CA HIS A 214 14.92 0.29 13.87
C HIS A 214 14.63 1.59 13.13
N ILE A 215 14.81 2.71 13.83
CA ILE A 215 14.74 4.06 13.26
C ILE A 215 15.99 4.82 13.70
N LYS A 216 16.71 5.43 12.77
CA LYS A 216 17.77 6.40 13.05
C LYS A 216 17.31 7.77 12.60
N LEU A 217 17.23 8.70 13.54
CA LEU A 217 16.85 10.09 13.34
C LEU A 217 18.04 10.88 12.77
N ALA A 218 17.74 11.99 12.10
CA ALA A 218 18.73 12.89 11.55
C ALA A 218 19.66 13.51 12.61
N THR A 219 19.20 13.57 13.87
CA THR A 219 19.99 14.05 15.01
C THR A 219 21.07 13.04 15.47
N GLY A 220 21.12 11.84 14.88
CA GLY A 220 22.01 10.74 15.29
C GLY A 220 21.39 9.77 16.28
N ASN A 221 20.22 10.12 16.82
CA ASN A 221 19.43 9.32 17.74
C ASN A 221 18.87 8.06 17.08
N ALA A 222 18.67 6.99 17.85
CA ALA A 222 18.09 5.75 17.35
C ALA A 222 16.97 5.21 18.25
N LEU A 223 15.93 4.65 17.64
CA LEU A 223 14.78 4.05 18.28
C LEU A 223 14.69 2.58 17.85
N ARG A 224 14.24 1.70 18.74
CA ARG A 224 13.95 0.29 18.43
C ARG A 224 12.50 -0.04 18.75
N ASP A 225 11.99 -1.06 18.06
CA ASP A 225 10.65 -1.61 18.29
C ASP A 225 9.56 -0.53 18.36
N PHE A 226 9.65 0.47 17.47
CA PHE A 226 8.69 1.56 17.40
C PHE A 226 7.36 1.03 16.84
N ARG A 227 6.27 1.36 17.52
CA ARG A 227 4.91 1.01 17.09
C ARG A 227 4.01 2.22 17.17
N LEU A 228 3.30 2.47 16.08
CA LEU A 228 2.27 3.48 15.95
C LEU A 228 0.98 2.81 15.49
N GLU A 229 -0.10 3.07 16.22
CA GLU A 229 -1.44 2.69 15.82
C GLU A 229 -2.34 3.92 15.72
N ALA A 230 -2.90 4.15 14.54
CA ALA A 230 -3.86 5.22 14.32
C ALA A 230 -5.22 4.65 13.97
N PHE A 231 -6.27 5.20 14.57
CA PHE A 231 -7.66 4.83 14.34
C PHE A 231 -8.40 6.03 13.73
N ARG A 232 -9.07 5.83 12.61
CA ARG A 232 -10.01 6.78 12.03
C ARG A 232 -11.40 6.19 12.11
N VAL A 233 -12.28 6.83 12.85
CA VAL A 233 -13.72 6.49 12.87
C VAL A 233 -14.44 7.41 11.90
N GLU A 234 -15.29 6.84 11.05
CA GLU A 234 -16.12 7.62 10.12
C GLU A 234 -16.94 8.69 10.86
N GLY A 235 -16.85 9.94 10.39
CA GLY A 235 -17.47 11.10 11.05
C GLY A 235 -16.78 11.54 12.33
N SER A 236 -15.51 11.19 12.56
CA SER A 236 -14.72 11.62 13.72
C SER A 236 -13.24 11.81 13.34
N GLY A 237 -12.49 12.48 14.22
CA GLY A 237 -11.06 12.68 14.07
C GLY A 237 -10.23 11.40 14.22
N PHE A 238 -8.92 11.52 14.03
CA PHE A 238 -7.98 10.43 14.28
C PHE A 238 -7.69 10.28 15.77
N VAL A 239 -7.59 9.03 16.24
CA VAL A 239 -7.06 8.69 17.56
C VAL A 239 -5.75 7.94 17.35
N THR A 240 -4.68 8.39 17.99
CA THR A 240 -3.34 7.86 17.79
C THR A 240 -2.83 7.27 19.10
N VAL A 241 -2.38 6.03 19.05
CA VAL A 241 -1.72 5.30 20.14
C VAL A 241 -0.30 5.01 19.69
N LEU A 242 0.66 5.30 20.56
CA LEU A 242 2.07 5.14 20.25
C LEU A 242 2.78 4.35 21.36
N ASP A 243 3.70 3.47 20.97
CA ASP A 243 4.49 2.59 21.84
C ASP A 243 5.92 2.45 21.28
N MET A 244 6.94 2.37 22.13
CA MET A 244 8.35 2.40 21.72
C MET A 244 9.30 1.88 22.80
N ALA A 245 10.39 1.21 22.40
CA ALA A 245 11.45 0.76 23.31
C ALA A 245 12.82 1.38 22.99
N ASP A 246 13.42 2.11 23.94
CA ASP A 246 14.84 2.46 23.87
C ASP A 246 15.69 1.30 24.40
N SER A 247 16.04 0.38 23.49
CA SER A 247 16.73 -0.87 23.82
C SER A 247 18.13 -0.73 24.46
N ASN A 248 18.77 0.44 24.40
CA ASN A 248 20.09 0.63 25.02
C ASN A 248 20.00 1.34 26.38
N GLY A 249 18.84 1.92 26.74
CA GLY A 249 18.67 2.71 27.95
C GLY A 249 19.68 3.86 28.09
N LEU A 250 20.27 4.29 26.98
CA LEU A 250 21.43 5.17 26.96
C LEU A 250 21.03 6.65 27.12
N TYR A 251 19.76 6.99 26.92
CA TYR A 251 19.32 8.38 26.93
C TYR A 251 18.01 8.54 27.71
N ASN A 252 18.12 9.08 28.94
CA ASN A 252 16.98 9.53 29.75
C ASN A 252 16.07 10.53 29.00
N GLU A 253 16.54 11.11 27.91
CA GLU A 253 15.84 12.05 27.03
C GLU A 253 14.68 11.40 26.26
N PHE A 254 14.73 10.09 25.98
CA PHE A 254 13.59 9.33 25.45
C PHE A 254 12.57 8.94 26.53
N SER A 255 12.97 9.08 27.81
CA SER A 255 12.02 9.13 28.93
C SER A 255 11.46 10.54 29.16
N SER A 256 12.02 11.56 28.49
CA SER A 256 11.53 12.92 28.60
C SER A 256 10.26 13.08 27.78
N GLN A 257 9.31 13.83 28.35
CA GLN A 257 8.03 14.06 27.73
C GLN A 257 8.13 14.76 26.37
N THR A 258 9.25 15.43 26.03
CA THR A 258 9.34 16.32 24.88
C THR A 258 9.52 15.60 23.56
N LEU A 259 10.39 14.58 23.41
CA LEU A 259 10.45 13.85 22.13
C LEU A 259 9.12 13.14 21.85
N TRP A 260 8.49 12.62 22.91
CA TRP A 260 7.19 11.99 22.75
C TRP A 260 6.09 12.98 22.40
N GLN A 261 6.06 14.13 23.10
CA GLN A 261 5.13 15.23 22.85
C GLN A 261 5.39 15.89 21.50
N ASP A 262 6.62 16.07 21.06
CA ASP A 262 6.97 16.71 19.79
C ASP A 262 6.57 15.84 18.62
N LEU A 263 6.87 14.53 18.70
CA LEU A 263 6.42 13.58 17.68
C LEU A 263 4.88 13.47 17.68
N ASN A 264 4.26 13.41 18.85
CA ASN A 264 2.80 13.35 18.98
C ASN A 264 2.13 14.66 18.54
N LEU A 265 2.68 15.83 18.86
CA LEU A 265 2.21 17.15 18.43
C LEU A 265 2.35 17.29 16.92
N TYR A 266 3.48 16.88 16.35
CA TYR A 266 3.73 16.90 14.92
C TYR A 266 2.78 15.95 14.17
N LEU A 267 2.61 14.71 14.65
CA LEU A 267 1.62 13.77 14.12
C LEU A 267 0.19 14.30 14.27
N ASN A 268 -0.16 14.90 15.41
CA ASN A 268 -1.47 15.51 15.61
C ASN A 268 -1.72 16.68 14.65
N ARG A 269 -0.71 17.53 14.38
CA ARG A 269 -0.79 18.56 13.34
C ARG A 269 -1.05 17.95 11.96
N LEU A 270 -0.39 16.84 11.61
CA LEU A 270 -0.66 16.12 10.37
C LEU A 270 -2.09 15.54 10.30
N THR A 271 -2.70 15.21 11.44
CA THR A 271 -4.10 14.73 11.50
C THR A 271 -5.16 15.85 11.47
N GLN A 272 -4.76 17.10 11.72
CA GLN A 272 -5.63 18.28 11.70
C GLN A 272 -5.83 18.88 10.30
N VAL A 273 -5.28 18.26 9.25
CA VAL A 273 -5.56 18.67 7.87
C VAL A 273 -7.02 18.32 7.56
N GLU A 274 -7.88 19.33 7.63
CA GLU A 274 -9.28 19.23 7.21
C GLU A 274 -9.38 18.68 5.78
N PRO A 275 -10.38 17.82 5.47
CA PRO A 275 -10.71 17.56 4.07
C PRO A 275 -11.03 18.92 3.42
N PRO A 276 -10.60 19.18 2.18
CA PRO A 276 -10.95 20.42 1.50
C PRO A 276 -12.47 20.56 1.54
N THR A 277 -12.95 21.62 2.18
CA THR A 277 -14.32 22.06 2.04
C THR A 277 -14.55 22.30 0.55
N ALA A 278 -15.39 21.46 -0.05
CA ALA A 278 -15.78 21.64 -1.43
C ALA A 278 -16.46 23.02 -1.57
N PRO A 279 -16.16 23.77 -2.65
CA PRO A 279 -16.82 25.05 -2.92
C PRO A 279 -18.33 24.88 -3.15
#